data_AF-A0A6N8VJE0-F1
#
_entry.id   AF-A0A6N8VJE0-F1
#
_cell.length_a   1.000
_cell.length_b   1.000
_cell.length_c   1.000
_cell.angle_alpha   90.00
_cell.angle_beta   90.00
_cell.angle_gamma   90.00
#
_symmetry.space_group_name_H-M   'P 1'
#
loop_
_entity.id
_entity.type
_entity.pdbx_description
1 polymer ?
#
loop_
_entity_poly.entity_id
_entity_poly.type
_entity_poly.pdbx_seq_one_letter_code
_entity_poly.pdbx_strand_id
1 'polypeptide(L)'
;MKAEEVIPATHRLEHSGMTRNEAEAVVGEFQKVVAPLATKEDLSELGQSLRSEMKSMEESLRSDMQSMEESLRSDMQSMEKSLRSEMESIDESLRSELKSTDESLRSNLKSMESLMATKVDLANMEVRLFRSLLAAMLGVGALVLAILRFFPPL
;
A
#
# COMPACT_ATOMS: atom_id res chain seq x y z
N MET A 1 -18.20 -40.42 -51.53
CA MET A 1 -18.26 -41.74 -52.17
C MET A 1 -16.83 -42.15 -52.51
N LYS A 2 -16.32 -43.24 -51.92
CA LYS A 2 -14.94 -43.69 -52.19
C LYS A 2 -14.88 -44.27 -53.62
N ALA A 3 -13.70 -44.27 -54.24
CA ALA A 3 -13.53 -44.79 -55.62
C ALA A 3 -14.03 -46.24 -55.78
N GLU A 4 -14.01 -47.01 -54.69
CA GLU A 4 -14.48 -48.40 -54.61
C GLU A 4 -16.00 -48.55 -54.76
N GLU A 5 -16.79 -47.51 -54.48
CA GLU A 5 -18.25 -47.54 -54.57
C GLU A 5 -18.78 -47.08 -55.95
N VAL A 6 -17.90 -46.53 -56.79
CA VAL A 6 -18.23 -45.97 -58.11
C VAL A 6 -18.60 -47.08 -59.09
N ILE A 7 -17.77 -48.12 -59.22
CA ILE A 7 -17.94 -49.22 -60.16
C ILE A 7 -19.21 -50.04 -59.89
N PRO A 8 -19.54 -50.39 -58.62
CA PRO A 8 -20.80 -51.04 -58.30
C PRO A 8 -22.01 -50.14 -58.62
N ALA A 9 -21.89 -48.82 -58.45
CA ALA A 9 -22.98 -47.88 -58.72
C ALA A 9 -23.28 -47.75 -60.22
N THR A 10 -22.25 -47.65 -61.07
CA THR A 10 -22.40 -47.65 -62.53
C THR A 10 -23.05 -48.95 -63.01
N HIS A 11 -22.59 -50.10 -62.52
CA HIS A 11 -23.15 -51.39 -62.95
C HIS A 11 -24.64 -51.55 -62.57
N ARG A 12 -25.07 -51.02 -61.42
CA ARG A 12 -26.50 -51.02 -61.04
C ARG A 12 -27.36 -50.15 -61.96
N LEU A 13 -26.84 -49.00 -62.39
CA LEU A 13 -27.55 -48.12 -63.32
C LEU A 13 -27.67 -48.76 -64.72
N GLU A 14 -26.64 -49.47 -65.18
CA GLU A 14 -26.72 -50.25 -66.43
C GLU A 14 -27.83 -51.31 -66.38
N HIS A 15 -27.95 -52.05 -65.28
CA HIS A 15 -29.02 -53.05 -65.11
C HIS A 15 -30.42 -52.43 -65.04
N SER A 16 -30.52 -51.12 -64.79
CA SER A 16 -31.79 -50.39 -64.81
C SER A 16 -32.20 -49.89 -66.22
N GLY A 17 -31.38 -50.18 -67.24
CA GLY A 17 -31.63 -49.83 -68.64
C GLY A 17 -30.91 -48.57 -69.12
N MET A 18 -30.06 -47.94 -68.30
CA MET A 18 -29.17 -46.85 -68.75
C MET A 18 -28.02 -47.41 -69.57
N THR A 19 -27.57 -46.65 -70.58
CA THR A 19 -26.32 -46.98 -71.25
C THR A 19 -25.13 -46.70 -70.34
N ARG A 20 -24.02 -47.41 -70.54
CA ARG A 20 -22.78 -47.23 -69.76
C ARG A 20 -22.33 -45.77 -69.68
N ASN A 21 -22.40 -45.05 -70.80
CA ASN A 21 -22.00 -43.64 -70.86
C ASN A 21 -22.91 -42.74 -70.01
N GLU A 22 -24.22 -43.00 -69.98
CA GLU A 22 -25.16 -42.26 -69.14
C GLU A 22 -24.95 -42.58 -67.65
N ALA A 23 -24.70 -43.85 -67.32
CA ALA A 23 -24.41 -44.28 -65.94
C ALA A 23 -23.11 -43.66 -65.41
N GLU A 24 -22.05 -43.63 -66.22
CA GLU A 24 -20.77 -43.02 -65.88
C GLU A 24 -20.90 -41.50 -65.71
N ALA A 25 -21.67 -40.81 -66.58
CA ALA A 25 -21.92 -39.38 -66.46
C ALA A 25 -22.68 -39.02 -65.17
N VAL A 26 -23.73 -39.77 -64.84
CA VAL A 26 -24.53 -39.52 -63.61
C VAL A 26 -23.70 -39.77 -62.36
N VAL A 27 -22.97 -40.88 -62.29
CA VAL A 27 -22.11 -41.18 -61.12
C VAL A 27 -20.96 -40.17 -61.02
N GLY A 28 -20.39 -39.74 -62.14
CA GLY A 28 -19.34 -38.72 -62.19
C GLY A 28 -19.80 -37.36 -61.66
N GLU A 29 -20.98 -36.88 -62.08
CA GLU A 29 -21.54 -35.63 -61.55
C GLU A 29 -21.93 -35.75 -60.07
N PHE A 30 -22.51 -36.89 -59.66
CA PHE A 30 -22.85 -37.13 -58.25
C PHE A 30 -21.59 -37.17 -57.38
N GLN A 31 -20.50 -37.76 -57.87
CA GLN A 31 -19.24 -37.81 -57.16
C GLN A 31 -18.60 -36.42 -57.01
N LYS A 32 -18.69 -35.55 -58.02
CA LYS A 32 -18.26 -34.14 -57.91
C LYS A 32 -19.04 -33.38 -56.85
N VAL A 33 -20.35 -33.60 -56.73
CA VAL A 33 -21.21 -32.94 -55.74
C VAL A 33 -20.94 -33.46 -54.32
N VAL A 34 -20.65 -34.74 -54.16
CA VAL A 34 -20.47 -35.38 -52.83
C VAL A 34 -19.01 -35.29 -52.34
N ALA A 35 -18.03 -35.14 -53.23
CA ALA A 35 -16.61 -35.06 -52.88
C ALA A 35 -16.25 -33.95 -51.86
N PRO A 36 -16.80 -32.72 -51.92
CA PRO A 36 -16.48 -31.67 -50.95
C PRO A 36 -17.32 -31.73 -49.66
N LEU A 37 -18.27 -32.66 -49.53
CA LEU A 37 -19.13 -32.73 -48.35
C LEU A 37 -18.38 -33.32 -47.17
N ALA A 38 -18.45 -32.64 -46.03
CA ALA A 38 -17.93 -33.16 -44.77
C ALA A 38 -18.61 -34.48 -44.40
N THR A 39 -17.81 -35.47 -44.05
CA THR A 39 -18.26 -36.78 -43.59
C THR A 39 -18.57 -36.74 -42.10
N LYS A 40 -19.23 -37.79 -41.61
CA LYS A 40 -19.45 -37.95 -40.17
C LYS A 40 -18.12 -38.10 -39.39
N GLU A 41 -17.10 -38.66 -40.03
CA GLU A 41 -15.78 -38.81 -39.45
C GLU A 41 -15.15 -37.42 -39.24
N ASP A 42 -15.18 -36.56 -40.27
CA ASP A 42 -14.66 -35.19 -40.20
C ASP A 42 -15.32 -34.37 -39.07
N LEU A 43 -16.65 -34.50 -38.93
CA LEU A 43 -17.41 -33.84 -37.87
C LEU A 43 -17.08 -34.41 -36.48
N SER A 44 -16.82 -35.72 -36.39
CA SER A 44 -16.41 -36.38 -35.14
C SER A 44 -15.02 -35.93 -34.70
N GLU A 45 -14.06 -35.90 -35.63
CA GLU A 45 -12.70 -35.40 -35.39
C GLU A 45 -12.71 -33.93 -34.96
N LEU A 46 -13.46 -33.08 -35.67
CA LEU A 46 -13.62 -31.68 -35.29
C LEU A 46 -14.24 -31.54 -33.89
N GLY A 47 -15.27 -32.34 -33.59
CA GLY A 47 -15.90 -32.35 -32.27
C GLY A 47 -14.96 -32.80 -31.15
N GLN A 48 -14.08 -33.77 -31.41
CA GLN A 48 -13.05 -34.19 -30.46
C GLN A 48 -11.98 -33.10 -30.26
N SER A 49 -11.52 -32.48 -31.35
CA SER A 49 -10.56 -31.38 -31.32
C SER A 49 -11.08 -30.22 -30.48
N LEU A 50 -12.31 -29.75 -30.76
CA LEU A 50 -12.94 -28.67 -30.00
C LEU A 50 -13.10 -28.98 -28.51
N ARG A 51 -13.46 -30.22 -28.16
CA ARG A 51 -13.54 -30.63 -26.75
C ARG A 51 -12.17 -30.61 -26.07
N SER A 52 -11.13 -31.04 -26.77
CA SER A 52 -9.76 -31.01 -26.27
C SER A 52 -9.29 -29.57 -26.05
N GLU A 53 -9.52 -28.68 -27.01
CA GLU A 53 -9.18 -27.26 -26.89
C GLU A 53 -9.93 -26.59 -25.75
N MET A 54 -11.23 -26.81 -25.62
CA MET A 54 -12.01 -26.27 -24.49
C MET A 54 -11.48 -26.75 -23.14
N LYS A 55 -11.13 -28.03 -23.03
CA LYS A 55 -10.56 -28.57 -21.79
C LYS A 55 -9.20 -27.94 -21.47
N SER A 56 -8.33 -27.80 -22.48
CA SER A 56 -7.04 -27.12 -22.31
C SER A 56 -7.20 -25.66 -21.88
N MET A 57 -8.20 -24.96 -22.42
CA MET A 57 -8.49 -23.58 -22.05
C MET A 57 -9.02 -23.47 -20.62
N GLU A 58 -9.89 -24.39 -20.19
CA GLU A 58 -10.39 -24.46 -18.81
C GLU A 58 -9.24 -24.72 -17.82
N GLU A 59 -8.33 -25.64 -18.14
CA GLU A 59 -7.15 -25.93 -17.32
C GLU A 59 -6.20 -24.72 -17.23
N SER A 60 -5.93 -24.05 -18.35
CA SER A 60 -5.12 -22.82 -18.36
C SER A 60 -5.75 -21.72 -17.52
N LEU A 61 -7.06 -21.49 -17.67
CA LEU A 61 -7.76 -20.46 -16.91
C LEU A 61 -7.77 -20.75 -15.41
N ARG A 62 -7.93 -22.02 -15.02
CA ARG A 62 -7.80 -22.42 -13.60
C ARG A 62 -6.41 -22.15 -13.06
N SER A 63 -5.37 -22.48 -13.84
CA SER A 63 -3.97 -22.21 -13.44
C SER A 63 -3.71 -20.71 -13.28
N ASP A 64 -4.20 -19.89 -14.21
CA ASP A 64 -4.04 -18.43 -14.15
C ASP A 64 -4.76 -17.84 -12.93
N MET A 65 -5.97 -18.33 -12.63
CA MET A 65 -6.71 -17.92 -11.44
C MET A 65 -5.97 -18.27 -10.14
N GLN A 66 -5.40 -19.48 -10.04
CA GLN A 66 -4.62 -19.89 -8.87
C GLN A 66 -3.36 -19.03 -8.69
N SER A 67 -2.64 -18.77 -9.78
CA SER A 67 -1.46 -17.90 -9.76
C SER A 67 -1.80 -16.47 -9.31
N MET A 68 -2.93 -15.92 -9.80
CA MET A 68 -3.41 -14.60 -9.38
C MET A 68 -3.81 -14.57 -7.90
N GLU A 69 -4.47 -15.63 -7.39
CA GLU A 69 -4.81 -15.74 -5.97
C GLU A 69 -3.56 -15.77 -5.08
N GLU A 70 -2.54 -16.55 -5.46
CA GLU A 70 -1.27 -16.64 -4.76
C GLU A 70 -0.53 -15.29 -4.75
N SER A 71 -0.47 -14.61 -5.90
CA SER A 71 0.13 -13.27 -6.01
C SER A 71 -0.58 -12.27 -5.12
N LEU A 72 -1.92 -12.23 -5.16
CA LEU A 72 -2.71 -11.30 -4.34
C LEU A 72 -2.50 -11.56 -2.84
N ARG A 73 -2.43 -12.84 -2.44
CA ARG A 73 -2.17 -13.23 -1.05
C ARG A 73 -0.77 -12.79 -0.60
N SER A 74 0.23 -12.92 -1.46
CA SER A 74 1.59 -12.43 -1.20
C SER A 74 1.62 -10.91 -1.05
N ASP A 75 0.96 -10.19 -1.96
CA ASP A 75 0.89 -8.72 -1.92
C ASP A 75 0.20 -8.22 -0.64
N MET A 76 -0.90 -8.86 -0.23
CA MET A 76 -1.57 -8.54 1.02
C MET A 76 -0.65 -8.74 2.24
N GLN A 77 0.10 -9.85 2.30
CA GLN A 77 1.03 -10.10 3.39
C GLN A 77 2.19 -9.09 3.42
N SER A 78 2.68 -8.69 2.24
CA SER A 78 3.72 -7.66 2.11
C SER A 78 3.21 -6.31 2.63
N MET A 79 2.01 -5.91 2.21
CA MET A 79 1.36 -4.67 2.66
C MET A 79 1.13 -4.66 4.16
N GLU A 80 0.65 -5.78 4.74
CA GLU A 80 0.44 -5.92 6.18
C GLU A 80 1.76 -5.74 6.97
N LYS A 81 2.87 -6.32 6.49
CA LYS A 81 4.19 -6.14 7.10
C LYS A 81 4.68 -4.69 7.01
N SER A 82 4.51 -4.05 5.85
CA SER A 82 4.88 -2.64 5.66
C SER A 82 4.12 -1.73 6.62
N LEU A 83 2.79 -1.90 6.71
CA LEU A 83 1.93 -1.12 7.61
C LEU A 83 2.32 -1.30 9.09
N ARG A 84 2.65 -2.53 9.51
CA ARG A 84 3.15 -2.78 10.87
C ARG A 84 4.47 -2.06 11.14
N SER A 85 5.42 -2.15 10.21
CA SER A 85 6.72 -1.48 10.34
C SER A 85 6.58 0.05 10.39
N GLU A 86 5.67 0.62 9.59
CA GLU A 86 5.37 2.05 9.63
C GLU A 86 4.76 2.47 10.97
N MET A 87 3.81 1.69 11.50
CA MET A 87 3.24 1.96 12.83
C MET A 87 4.27 1.90 13.95
N GLU A 88 5.17 0.91 13.93
CA GLU A 88 6.28 0.80 14.89
C GLU A 88 7.20 2.02 14.81
N SER A 89 7.56 2.44 13.60
CA SER A 89 8.40 3.64 13.39
C SER A 89 7.73 4.92 13.90
N ILE A 90 6.43 5.07 13.68
CA ILE A 90 5.66 6.21 14.19
C ILE A 90 5.62 6.19 15.73
N ASP A 91 5.37 5.05 16.37
CA ASP A 91 5.37 4.91 17.83
C ASP A 91 6.74 5.26 18.44
N GLU A 92 7.84 4.79 17.84
CA GLU A 92 9.19 5.15 18.26
C GLU A 92 9.47 6.65 18.11
N SER A 93 9.08 7.24 16.98
CA SER A 93 9.24 8.68 16.74
C SER A 93 8.47 9.51 17.77
N LEU A 94 7.21 9.16 18.02
CA LEU A 94 6.37 9.86 18.99
C LEU A 94 6.93 9.74 20.41
N ARG A 95 7.43 8.57 20.81
CA ARG A 95 8.10 8.40 22.11
C ARG A 95 9.34 9.28 22.24
N SER A 96 10.14 9.35 21.19
CA SER A 96 11.34 10.19 21.15
C SER A 96 11.00 11.68 21.28
N GLU A 97 10.01 12.15 20.52
CA GLU A 97 9.52 13.53 20.58
C GLU A 97 8.97 13.89 21.96
N LEU A 98 8.20 13.00 22.57
CA LEU A 98 7.61 13.22 23.90
C LEU A 98 8.70 13.30 24.96
N LYS A 99 9.71 12.43 24.90
CA LYS A 99 10.89 12.48 25.79
C LYS A 99 11.68 13.77 25.63
N SER A 100 11.95 14.18 24.39
CA SER A 100 12.64 15.44 24.09
C SER A 100 11.87 16.65 24.64
N THR A 101 10.54 16.63 24.50
CA THR A 101 9.65 17.67 25.03
C THR A 101 9.67 17.70 26.56
N ASP A 102 9.63 16.56 27.25
CA ASP A 102 9.74 16.48 28.71
C ASP A 102 11.09 17.02 29.22
N GLU A 103 12.19 16.63 28.56
CA GLU A 103 13.53 17.12 28.90
C GLU A 103 13.65 18.63 28.71
N SER A 104 13.11 19.16 27.61
CA SER A 104 13.06 20.60 27.34
C SER A 104 12.23 21.35 28.39
N LEU A 105 11.04 20.85 28.74
CA LEU A 105 10.19 21.44 29.78
C LEU A 105 10.88 21.44 31.14
N ARG A 106 11.52 20.34 31.54
CA ARG A 106 12.29 20.25 32.79
C ARG A 106 13.46 21.23 32.81
N SER A 107 14.18 21.38 31.70
CA SER A 107 15.26 22.35 31.57
C SER A 107 14.75 23.78 31.73
N ASN A 108 13.65 24.11 31.05
CA ASN A 108 13.01 25.42 31.14
C ASN A 108 12.53 25.74 32.57
N LEU A 109 11.93 24.77 33.26
CA LEU A 109 11.51 24.94 34.66
C LEU A 109 12.71 25.22 35.57
N LYS A 110 13.79 24.44 35.49
CA LYS A 110 15.02 24.68 36.27
C LYS A 110 15.63 26.05 35.99
N SER A 111 15.64 26.46 34.72
CA SER A 111 16.13 27.79 34.33
C SER A 111 15.28 28.90 34.97
N MET A 112 13.95 28.73 34.95
CA MET A 112 13.03 29.69 35.56
C MET A 112 13.14 29.74 37.09
N GLU A 113 13.31 28.59 37.75
CA GLU A 113 13.57 28.51 39.19
C GLU A 113 14.85 29.26 39.57
N SER A 114 15.95 29.06 38.83
CA SER A 114 17.22 29.76 39.04
C SER A 114 17.07 31.28 38.84
N LEU A 115 16.36 31.69 37.78
CA LEU A 115 16.06 33.09 37.52
C LEU A 115 15.23 33.70 38.67
N MET A 116 14.22 32.99 39.18
CA MET A 116 13.44 33.49 40.31
C MET A 116 14.27 33.57 41.59
N ALA A 117 15.11 32.58 41.89
CA ALA A 117 16.01 32.63 43.04
C ALA A 117 16.92 33.87 42.99
N THR A 118 17.57 34.12 41.85
CA THR A 118 18.42 35.30 41.66
C THR A 118 17.65 36.62 41.78
N LYS A 119 16.43 36.69 41.25
CA LYS A 119 15.56 37.87 41.42
C LYS A 119 15.17 38.11 42.88
N VAL A 120 14.84 37.05 43.63
CA VAL A 120 14.52 37.13 45.05
C VAL A 120 15.73 37.59 45.87
N ASP A 121 16.92 37.06 45.57
CA ASP A 121 18.16 37.46 46.23
C ASP A 121 18.50 38.93 45.97
N LEU A 122 18.32 39.40 44.73
CA LEU A 122 18.51 40.81 44.38
C LEU A 122 17.53 41.71 45.15
N ALA A 123 16.24 41.37 45.16
CA ALA A 123 15.25 42.13 45.90
C ALA A 123 15.55 42.17 47.41
N ASN A 124 16.02 41.05 47.98
CA ASN A 124 16.45 41.00 49.38
C ASN A 124 17.68 41.89 49.64
N MET A 125 18.64 41.94 48.71
CA MET A 125 19.80 42.84 48.80
C MET A 125 19.37 44.31 48.76
N GLU A 126 18.48 44.69 47.84
CA GLU A 126 17.93 46.03 47.77
C GLU A 126 17.28 46.44 49.10
N VAL A 127 16.41 45.60 49.66
CA VAL A 127 15.75 45.86 50.96
C VAL A 127 16.79 45.99 52.08
N ARG A 128 17.82 45.14 52.11
CA ARG A 128 18.89 45.21 53.11
C ARG A 128 19.69 46.51 53.01
N LEU A 129 20.05 46.93 51.80
CA LEU A 129 20.77 48.18 51.55
C LEU A 129 19.93 49.38 51.95
N PHE A 130 18.63 49.42 51.59
CA PHE A 130 17.73 50.47 52.04
C PHE A 130 17.64 50.55 53.57
N ARG A 131 17.49 49.41 54.25
CA ARG A 131 17.44 49.35 55.71
C ARG A 131 18.75 49.83 56.35
N SER A 132 19.91 49.43 55.84
CA SER A 132 21.20 49.86 56.41
C SER A 132 21.45 51.35 56.18
N LEU A 133 21.08 51.87 55.01
CA LEU A 133 21.23 53.29 54.69
C LEU A 133 20.31 54.16 55.55
N LEU A 134 19.05 53.74 55.78
CA LEU A 134 18.16 54.41 56.71
C LEU A 134 18.70 54.40 58.14
N ALA A 135 19.21 53.26 58.62
CA ALA A 135 19.81 53.16 59.94
C ALA A 135 21.05 54.07 60.09
N ALA A 136 21.92 54.12 59.07
CA ALA A 136 23.08 55.00 59.04
C ALA A 136 22.68 56.47 59.05
N MET A 137 21.69 56.87 58.25
CA MET A 137 21.16 58.24 58.22
C MET A 137 20.59 58.68 59.57
N LEU A 138 19.81 57.81 60.23
CA LEU A 138 19.30 58.08 61.57
C LEU A 138 20.43 58.22 62.60
N GLY A 139 21.46 57.37 62.52
CA GLY A 139 22.65 57.44 63.37
C GLY A 139 23.42 58.75 63.19
N VAL A 140 23.69 59.16 61.95
CA VAL A 140 24.34 60.45 61.64
C VAL A 140 23.48 61.61 62.12
N GLY A 141 22.17 61.60 61.88
CA GLY A 141 21.25 62.63 62.34
C GLY A 141 21.24 62.79 63.86
N ALA A 142 21.20 61.67 64.61
CA ALA A 142 21.29 61.69 66.06
C ALA A 142 22.63 62.26 66.56
N LEU A 143 23.73 61.96 65.87
CA LEU A 143 25.06 62.46 66.21
C LEU A 143 25.18 63.98 65.97
N VAL A 144 24.66 64.48 64.85
CA VAL A 144 24.59 65.94 64.56
C VAL A 144 23.76 66.67 65.62
N LEU A 145 22.59 66.13 66.00
CA LEU A 145 21.74 66.70 67.04
C LEU A 145 22.45 66.74 68.41
N ALA A 146 23.20 65.69 68.76
CA ALA A 146 23.99 65.66 69.99
C ALA A 146 25.07 66.75 70.00
N ILE A 147 25.75 66.97 68.87
CA ILE A 147 26.76 68.04 68.73
C ILE A 147 26.11 69.43 68.88
N LEU A 148 24.98 69.68 68.21
CA LEU A 148 24.25 70.96 68.33
C LEU A 148 23.73 71.22 69.76
N ARG A 149 23.35 70.17 70.49
CA ARG A 149 22.93 70.30 71.89
C ARG A 149 24.11 70.60 72.83
N PHE A 150 25.29 70.09 72.53
CA PHE A 150 26.49 70.27 73.37
C PHE A 150 27.20 71.61 73.11
N PHE A 151 27.12 72.15 71.88
CA PHE A 151 27.62 73.48 71.51
C PHE A 151 26.46 74.40 71.12
N PRO A 152 25.83 75.12 72.07
CA PRO A 152 24.79 76.08 71.75
C PRO A 152 25.36 77.22 70.90
N PRO A 153 24.59 77.76 69.93
CA PRO A 153 25.04 78.92 69.16
C PRO A 153 25.24 80.11 70.10
N LEU A 154 26.41 80.77 69.98
CA LEU A 154 26.76 82.04 70.63
C LEU A 154 25.80 83.16 70.24
#